data_AF-M6GHG1-F1
#
_entry.id   AF-M6GHG1-F1
#
_cell.length_a   1.000
_cell.length_b   1.000
_cell.length_c   1.000
_cell.angle_alpha   90.00
_cell.angle_beta   90.00
_cell.angle_gamma   90.00
#
_symmetry.space_group_name_H-M   'P 1'
#
loop_
_entity.id
_entity.type
_entity.pdbx_description
1 polymer ?
#
loop_
_entity_poly.entity_id
_entity_poly.type
_entity_poly.pdbx_seq_one_letter_code
_entity_poly.pdbx_strand_id
1 'polypeptide(L)'
;MIYYTGKNGQLAWELAERFKSNGLEAVGFGREEWDLADLDSAARILKDSPRILVHCGAYTAVDKAESDSENAYKINSLSVKKFRKNV
;
A
#
# COMPACT_ATOMS: atom_id res chain seq x y z
N MET A 1 5.41 2.77 15.07
CA MET A 1 5.21 3.34 13.73
C MET A 1 4.21 2.53 12.91
N ILE A 2 3.21 3.18 12.31
CA ILE A 2 2.24 2.58 11.38
C ILE A 2 2.64 2.95 9.94
N TYR A 3 2.69 1.99 9.03
CA TYR A 3 2.84 2.28 7.59
C TYR A 3 1.50 2.07 6.87
N TYR A 4 1.22 2.86 5.86
CA TYR A 4 0.04 2.66 5.02
C TYR A 4 0.30 2.94 3.54
N THR A 5 -0.23 2.10 2.65
CA THR A 5 -0.06 2.22 1.20
C THR A 5 -1.22 2.97 0.56
N GLY A 6 -1.02 3.51 -0.64
CA GLY A 6 -2.10 4.17 -1.39
C GLY A 6 -2.51 5.48 -0.76
N LYS A 7 -1.55 6.26 -0.22
CA LYS A 7 -1.79 7.47 0.58
C LYS A 7 -2.75 8.51 -0.04
N ASN A 8 -2.89 8.52 -1.37
CA ASN A 8 -3.75 9.42 -2.12
C ASN A 8 -5.18 8.87 -2.36
N GLY A 9 -5.48 7.66 -1.89
CA GLY A 9 -6.79 7.03 -2.01
C GLY A 9 -7.74 7.44 -0.89
N GLN A 10 -9.04 7.24 -1.11
CA GLN A 10 -10.11 7.68 -0.22
C GLN A 10 -9.94 7.18 1.22
N LEU A 11 -9.71 5.87 1.40
CA LEU A 11 -9.52 5.27 2.72
C LEU A 11 -8.24 5.77 3.40
N ALA A 12 -7.14 5.86 2.66
CA ALA A 12 -5.86 6.27 3.23
C ALA A 12 -5.88 7.75 3.68
N TRP A 13 -6.60 8.61 2.97
CA TRP A 13 -6.81 9.99 3.35
C TRP A 13 -7.52 10.11 4.69
N GLU A 14 -8.66 9.41 4.86
CA GLU A 14 -9.41 9.42 6.12
C GLU A 14 -8.57 8.82 7.27
N LEU A 15 -7.87 7.71 7.01
CA LEU A 15 -7.01 7.09 8.01
C LEU A 15 -5.87 8.01 8.46
N ALA A 16 -5.27 8.78 7.55
CA ALA A 16 -4.21 9.73 7.90
C ALA A 16 -4.72 10.79 8.89
N GLU A 17 -5.92 11.34 8.66
CA GLU A 17 -6.56 12.26 9.59
C GLU A 17 -6.84 11.60 10.94
N ARG A 18 -7.31 10.35 10.95
CA ARG A 18 -7.54 9.58 12.19
C ARG A 18 -6.26 9.25 12.95
N PHE A 19 -5.17 8.91 12.27
CA PHE A 19 -3.89 8.68 12.92
C PHE A 19 -3.41 9.95 13.61
N LYS A 20 -3.45 11.08 12.89
CA LYS A 20 -3.07 12.39 13.41
C LYS A 20 -3.93 12.81 14.60
N SER A 21 -5.26 12.69 14.52
CA SER A 21 -6.18 13.08 15.60
C SER A 21 -5.99 12.25 16.87
N ASN A 22 -5.47 11.03 16.75
CA ASN A 22 -5.21 10.12 17.87
C ASN A 22 -3.74 10.13 18.32
N GLY A 23 -2.90 11.01 17.79
CA GLY A 23 -1.47 11.08 18.14
C GLY A 23 -0.68 9.84 17.74
N LEU A 24 -1.13 9.10 16.73
CA LEU A 24 -0.46 7.91 16.23
C LEU A 24 0.56 8.30 15.16
N GLU A 25 1.82 7.87 15.35
CA GLU A 25 2.86 8.03 14.33
C GLU A 25 2.60 7.09 13.13
N ALA A 26 2.36 7.69 11.97
CA ALA A 26 2.10 6.98 10.73
C ALA A 26 2.87 7.57 9.53
N VAL A 27 3.26 6.71 8.60
CA VAL A 27 3.93 7.08 7.33
C VAL A 27 3.13 6.53 6.16
N GLY A 28 2.70 7.43 5.27
CA GLY A 28 1.94 7.09 4.08
C GLY A 28 2.80 7.00 2.82
N PHE A 29 2.57 5.96 2.02
CA PHE A 29 3.27 5.72 0.76
C PHE A 29 2.28 5.81 -0.42
N GLY A 30 2.58 6.64 -1.40
CA GLY A 30 1.88 6.69 -2.68
C GLY A 30 2.62 5.86 -3.73
N ARG A 31 2.17 5.94 -4.99
CA ARG A 31 2.79 5.21 -6.10
C ARG A 31 4.25 5.63 -6.33
N GLU A 32 4.59 6.89 -6.08
CA GLU A 32 5.95 7.41 -6.28
C GLU A 32 6.93 6.89 -5.23
N GLU A 33 6.48 6.68 -3.99
CA GLU A 33 7.33 6.14 -2.91
C GLU A 33 7.31 4.61 -2.85
N TRP A 34 6.17 4.01 -3.16
CA TRP A 34 5.97 2.57 -3.14
C TRP A 34 5.02 2.14 -4.26
N ASP A 35 5.58 1.91 -5.44
CA ASP A 35 4.83 1.31 -6.54
C ASP A 35 4.56 -0.17 -6.25
N LEU A 36 3.28 -0.51 -6.14
CA LEU A 36 2.81 -1.87 -5.87
C LEU A 36 3.04 -2.83 -7.04
N ALA A 37 3.31 -2.31 -8.25
CA ALA A 37 3.71 -3.12 -9.39
C ALA A 37 5.18 -3.57 -9.31
N ASP A 38 6.04 -2.83 -8.58
CA ASP A 38 7.41 -3.26 -8.24
C ASP A 38 7.36 -4.22 -7.04
N LEU A 39 7.37 -5.51 -7.32
CA LEU A 39 7.27 -6.57 -6.31
C LEU A 39 8.50 -6.71 -5.40
N ASP A 40 9.59 -5.98 -5.67
CA ASP A 40 10.81 -6.00 -4.86
C ASP A 40 10.94 -4.74 -3.99
N SER A 41 10.10 -3.72 -4.22
CA SER A 41 9.99 -2.52 -3.37
C SER A 41 9.65 -2.84 -1.90
N ALA A 42 8.81 -3.85 -1.66
CA ALA A 42 8.33 -4.20 -0.34
C ALA A 42 9.46 -4.52 0.65
N ALA A 43 10.49 -5.25 0.22
CA ALA A 43 11.63 -5.59 1.07
C ALA A 43 12.45 -4.35 1.47
N ARG A 44 12.51 -3.34 0.60
CA ARG A 44 13.21 -2.08 0.87
C ARG A 44 12.43 -1.21 1.85
N ILE A 45 11.12 -1.04 1.61
CA ILE A 45 10.27 -0.16 2.43
C ILE A 45 10.00 -0.77 3.82
N LEU A 46 9.77 -2.08 3.90
CA LEU A 46 9.45 -2.75 5.17
C LEU A 46 10.68 -3.11 6.01
N LYS A 47 11.89 -2.78 5.55
CA LYS A 47 13.15 -3.03 6.29
C LYS A 47 13.11 -2.43 7.70
N ASP A 48 12.46 -1.29 7.87
CA ASP A 48 12.34 -0.58 9.15
C ASP A 48 11.27 -1.19 10.08
N SER A 49 10.65 -2.30 9.68
CA SER A 49 9.74 -3.13 10.51
C SER A 49 8.62 -2.33 11.20
N PRO A 50 7.65 -1.80 10.43
CA PRO A 50 6.53 -1.08 11.03
C PRO A 50 5.73 -2.01 11.95
N ARG A 51 5.17 -1.46 13.03
CA ARG A 51 4.33 -2.23 13.96
C ARG A 51 3.04 -2.71 13.30
N ILE A 52 2.51 -1.91 12.37
CA ILE A 52 1.27 -2.16 11.65
C ILE A 52 1.47 -1.69 10.21
N LEU A 53 1.08 -2.51 9.23
CA LEU A 53 0.93 -2.13 7.84
C LEU A 53 -0.56 -2.10 7.49
N VAL A 54 -1.08 -0.96 7.04
CA VAL A 54 -2.45 -0.82 6.53
C VAL A 54 -2.42 -0.70 5.01
N HIS A 55 -2.88 -1.75 4.32
CA HIS A 55 -2.83 -1.81 2.87
C HIS A 55 -4.11 -1.25 2.21
N CYS A 56 -4.08 0.03 1.82
CA CYS A 56 -5.20 0.69 1.13
C CYS A 56 -5.00 0.84 -0.39
N GLY A 57 -3.81 0.52 -0.92
CA GLY A 57 -3.49 0.71 -2.33
C GLY A 57 -4.02 -0.45 -3.18
N ALA A 58 -4.74 -0.16 -4.25
CA ALA A 58 -5.30 -1.18 -5.13
C ALA A 58 -5.43 -0.68 -6.57
N TYR A 59 -5.50 -1.61 -7.51
CA TYR A 59 -5.99 -1.37 -8.87
C TYR A 59 -7.51 -1.42 -8.84
N THR A 60 -8.16 -0.26 -8.96
CA THR A 60 -9.63 -0.11 -8.80
C THR A 60 -10.37 0.23 -10.09
N ALA A 61 -9.68 0.43 -11.22
CA ALA A 61 -10.31 0.64 -12.51
C ALA A 61 -10.83 -0.70 -13.06
N VAL A 62 -12.03 -1.10 -12.62
CA VAL A 62 -12.63 -2.42 -12.90
C VAL A 62 -12.66 -2.73 -14.39
N ASP A 63 -13.22 -1.83 -15.21
CA ASP A 63 -13.32 -2.06 -16.66
C ASP A 63 -11.94 -2.24 -17.32
N LYS A 64 -10.94 -1.48 -16.85
CA LYS A 64 -9.59 -1.55 -17.40
C LYS A 64 -8.87 -2.85 -17.01
N ALA A 65 -9.20 -3.42 -15.85
CA ALA A 65 -8.57 -4.64 -15.35
C ALA A 65 -8.75 -5.85 -16.29
N GLU A 66 -9.81 -5.88 -17.09
CA GLU A 66 -10.01 -6.91 -18.12
C GLU A 66 -8.89 -6.90 -19.18
N SER A 67 -8.50 -5.70 -19.62
CA SER A 67 -7.45 -5.51 -20.63
C SER A 67 -6.04 -5.42 -20.02
N ASP A 68 -5.93 -5.00 -18.76
CA ASP A 68 -4.69 -4.76 -18.03
C ASP A 68 -4.54 -5.76 -16.85
N SER A 69 -4.90 -7.02 -17.12
CA SER A 69 -5.04 -8.07 -16.11
C SER A 69 -3.73 -8.40 -15.39
N GLU A 70 -2.59 -8.27 -16.08
CA GLU A 70 -1.28 -8.48 -15.48
C GLU A 70 -1.00 -7.45 -14.36
N ASN A 71 -1.26 -6.16 -14.61
CA ASN A 71 -1.05 -5.12 -13.59
C ASN A 71 -2.09 -5.22 -12.48
N ALA A 72 -3.36 -5.51 -12.82
CA ALA A 72 -4.38 -5.75 -11.81
C ALA A 72 -3.98 -6.90 -10.87
N TYR A 73 -3.47 -8.01 -11.42
CA TYR A 73 -2.99 -9.15 -10.64
C TYR A 73 -1.72 -8.83 -9.83
N LYS A 74 -0.74 -8.13 -10.42
CA LYS A 74 0.47 -7.69 -9.71
C LYS A 74 0.12 -6.85 -8.48
N ILE A 75 -0.72 -5.83 -8.66
CA ILE A 75 -1.08 -4.89 -7.61
C ILE A 75 -2.01 -5.54 -6.58
N ASN A 76 -3.10 -6.20 -6.99
CA ASN A 76 -4.12 -6.67 -6.05
C ASN A 76 -3.81 -8.04 -5.41
N SER A 77 -2.84 -8.81 -5.95
CA SER A 77 -2.53 -10.15 -5.45
C SER A 77 -1.05 -10.35 -5.12
N LEU A 78 -0.16 -10.16 -6.09
CA LEU A 78 1.26 -10.48 -5.89
C LEU A 78 1.94 -9.55 -4.88
N SER A 79 1.60 -8.26 -4.88
CA SER A 79 2.11 -7.29 -3.91
C SER A 79 1.74 -7.68 -2.48
N VAL A 80 0.49 -8.09 -2.25
CA VAL A 80 -0.02 -8.54 -0.95
C VAL A 80 0.73 -9.79 -0.46
N LYS A 81 1.00 -10.73 -1.36
CA LYS A 81 1.82 -11.91 -1.06
C LYS A 81 3.26 -11.54 -0.69
N LYS A 82 3.81 -10.47 -1.27
CA LYS A 82 5.13 -9.95 -0.92
C LYS A 82 5.13 -9.27 0.45
N PHE A 83 4.07 -8.55 0.84
CA PHE A 83 4.01 -7.96 2.18
C PHE A 83 4.09 -9.00 3.27
N ARG A 84 3.31 -10.09 3.20
CA ARG A 84 3.32 -11.18 4.20
C ARG A 84 4.68 -11.84 4.44
N LYS A 85 5.65 -11.64 3.53
CA LYS A 85 7.01 -12.16 3.70
C LYS A 85 7.94 -11.19 4.43
N ASN A 86 7.53 -9.94 4.59
CA ASN A 86 8.34 -8.81 5.06
C ASN A 86 7.72 -8.05 6.25
N VAL A 87 6.53 -8.48 6.71
CA VAL A 87 5.92 -8.13 8.01
C VAL A 87 5.64 -9.43 8.75
#